data_AF-A0A6N7AH63-F1
#
_entry.id   AF-A0A6N7AH63-F1
#
_cell.length_a   1.000
_cell.length_b   1.000
_cell.length_c   1.000
_cell.angle_alpha   90.00
_cell.angle_beta   90.00
_cell.angle_gamma   90.00
#
_symmetry.space_group_name_H-M   'P 1'
#
loop_
_entity.id
_entity.type
_entity.pdbx_description
1 polymer ?
#
loop_
_entity_poly.entity_id
_entity_poly.type
_entity_poly.pdbx_seq_one_letter_code
_entity_poly.pdbx_strand_id
1 'polypeptide(L)' 'TPPRRMSLEEALAYITEDELVEVTPKSLRLRKRFLDPHERKRKARAGGGTA' A
#
# COMPACT_ATOMS: atom_id res chain seq x y z
N THR A 1 -13.97 14.90 11.35
CA THR A 1 -12.70 15.50 10.89
C THR A 1 -12.64 15.40 9.37
N PRO A 2 -12.19 16.43 8.64
CA PRO A 2 -12.14 16.39 7.17
C PRO A 2 -11.10 15.36 6.67
N PRO A 3 -11.33 14.72 5.51
CA PRO A 3 -10.38 13.77 4.93
C PRO A 3 -9.12 14.50 4.46
N ARG A 4 -7.95 13.90 4.74
CA ARG A 4 -6.66 14.39 4.23
C ARG A 4 -6.59 14.11 2.73
N ARG A 5 -6.50 15.18 1.93
CA ARG A 5 -6.24 15.08 0.49
C ARG A 5 -4.74 15.00 0.29
N MET A 6 -4.29 14.00 -0.47
CA MET A 6 -2.88 13.82 -0.84
C MET A 6 -2.73 14.09 -2.33
N SER A 7 -1.65 14.75 -2.73
CA SER A 7 -1.21 14.77 -4.13
C SER A 7 -0.65 13.40 -4.57
N LEU A 8 -0.37 13.24 -5.86
CA LEU A 8 0.26 12.02 -6.36
C LEU A 8 1.66 11.83 -5.76
N GLU A 9 2.43 12.91 -5.70
CA GLU A 9 3.78 12.93 -5.15
C GLU A 9 3.77 12.61 -3.65
N GLU A 10 2.84 13.21 -2.90
CA GLU A 10 2.67 12.93 -1.48
C GLU A 10 2.26 11.47 -1.23
N ALA A 11 1.38 10.91 -2.06
CA ALA A 11 0.98 9.52 -1.96
C ALA A 11 2.14 8.56 -2.26
N LEU A 12 2.96 8.86 -3.27
CA LEU A 12 4.15 8.07 -3.61
C LEU A 12 5.22 8.12 -2.51
N ALA A 13 5.38 9.27 -1.84
CA ALA A 13 6.28 9.39 -0.70
C ALA A 13 5.75 8.71 0.57
N TYR A 14 4.44 8.47 0.65
CA TYR A 14 3.80 7.93 1.85
C TYR A 14 3.75 6.39 1.89
N ILE A 15 3.70 5.72 0.74
CA ILE A 15 3.56 4.25 0.69
C ILE A 15 4.80 3.50 1.20
N THR A 16 4.57 2.30 1.71
CA THR A 16 5.60 1.31 2.06
C THR A 16 5.75 0.20 1.01
N GLU A 17 6.75 -0.68 1.13
CA GLU A 17 7.05 -1.75 0.15
C GLU A 17 5.90 -2.77 -0.05
N ASP A 18 5.01 -2.92 0.93
CA ASP A 18 3.83 -3.78 0.89
C ASP A 18 2.55 -3.04 0.46
N GLU A 19 2.68 -1.78 0.02
CA GLU A 19 1.61 -0.89 -0.41
C GLU A 19 1.77 -0.47 -1.87
N LEU A 20 0.65 -0.03 -2.46
CA LEU A 20 0.53 0.39 -3.84
C LEU A 20 -0.36 1.62 -3.92
N VAL A 21 -0.04 2.50 -4.87
CA VAL A 21 -0.90 3.62 -5.26
C VAL A 21 -1.69 3.23 -6.50
N GLU A 22 -3.01 3.17 -6.37
CA GLU A 22 -3.93 2.95 -7.48
C GLU A 22 -4.27 4.31 -8.10
N VAL A 23 -3.82 4.52 -9.34
CA VAL A 23 -4.01 5.77 -10.08
C VAL A 23 -5.08 5.56 -11.14
N THR A 24 -6.13 6.38 -11.09
CA THR A 24 -7.14 6.49 -12.14
C THR A 24 -7.34 7.96 -12.50
N PRO A 25 -7.83 8.31 -13.71
CA PRO A 25 -7.98 9.71 -14.10
C PRO A 25 -8.87 10.56 -13.16
N LYS A 26 -9.76 9.90 -12.40
CA LYS A 26 -10.71 10.56 -11.49
C LYS A 26 -10.35 10.41 -10.02
N SER A 27 -9.44 9.49 -9.66
CA SER A 27 -9.17 9.18 -8.26
C SER A 27 -7.80 8.57 -8.02
N LEU A 28 -7.23 8.92 -6.87
CA LEU A 28 -6.00 8.38 -6.34
C LEU A 28 -6.32 7.63 -5.05
N ARG A 29 -5.89 6.37 -4.93
CA ARG A 29 -6.17 5.54 -3.75
C ARG A 29 -4.92 4.80 -3.29
N LEU A 30 -4.78 4.64 -1.97
CA LEU A 30 -3.75 3.81 -1.35
C LEU A 30 -4.32 2.42 -1.07
N ARG A 31 -3.56 1.38 -1.38
CA ARG A 31 -4.00 -0.02 -1.25
C ARG A 31 -2.84 -0.92 -0.82
N LYS A 32 -3.12 -1.94 -0.02
CA LYS A 32 -2.14 -3.00 0.27
C LYS A 32 -1.92 -3.85 -0.99
N ARG A 33 -0.67 -4.25 -1.21
CA ARG A 33 -0.28 -5.16 -2.30
C ARG A 33 -1.07 -6.47 -2.25
N PHE A 34 -1.27 -7.01 -1.04
CA PHE A 34 -2.15 -8.14 -0.79
C PHE A 34 -3.37 -7.66 -0.02
N LEU A 35 -4.55 -7.86 -0.60
CA LEU A 35 -5.81 -7.49 0.06
C LEU A 35 -6.17 -8.48 1.16
N ASP A 36 -5.99 -9.76 0.85
CA ASP A 36 -6.32 -10.84 1.76
C ASP A 36 -5.43 -10.76 3.02
N PRO A 37 -6.02 -10.69 4.23
CA PRO A 37 -5.25 -10.64 5.47
C PRO A 37 -4.35 -11.86 5.71
N HIS A 38 -4.77 -13.05 5.30
CA HIS A 38 -3.99 -14.28 5.44
C HIS A 38 -2.78 -14.26 4.49
N GLU A 39 -2.98 -13.80 3.26
CA GLU A 39 -1.87 -13.64 2.32
C GLU A 39 -0.85 -12.60 2.80
N ARG A 40 -1.32 -11.48 3.36
CA ARG A 40 -0.45 -10.47 4.00
C ARG A 40 0.42 -11.09 5.09
N LYS A 41 -0.19 -11.83 6.02
CA LYS A 41 0.53 -12.48 7.13
C LYS A 41 1.53 -13.53 6.64
N ARG A 42 1.18 -14.29 5.60
CA ARG A 42 2.06 -15.28 4.98
C ARG A 42 3.28 -14.62 4.33
N LYS A 43 3.07 -13.54 3.57
CA LYS A 43 4.14 -12.82 2.87
C LYS A 43 5.05 -12.03 3.82
N ALA A 44 4.49 -11.44 4.89
CA ALA A 44 5.28 -10.82 5.94
C ALA A 44 6.23 -11.81 6.65
N ARG A 45 5.83 -13.08 6.78
CA ARG A 45 6.66 -14.14 7.37
C ARG A 45 7.68 -14.74 6.38
N ALA A 46 7.33 -14.82 5.10
CA ALA A 46 8.21 -15.40 4.08
C ALA A 46 9.46 -14.54 3.80
N GLY A 47 9.44 -13.24 4.11
CA GLY A 47 10.61 -12.37 4.02
C GLY A 47 11.62 -12.49 5.17
N GLY A 48 11.33 -13.30 6.20
CA GLY A 48 12.19 -13.52 7.37
C GLY A 48 12.95 -14.85 7.36
N GLY A 49 13.05 -15.51 6.21
CA GLY A 49 13.65 -16.84 6.05
C GLY A 49 14.71 -16.87 4.97
N THR A 50 15.74 -16.04 5.08
CA THR A 50 17.04 -16.31 4.45
C THR A 50 18.00 -16.70 5.55
N ALA A 51 18.66 -17.84 5.33
CA ALA A 51 19.75 -18.40 6.13
C ALA A 51 20.83 -17.37 6.48
#